data_AF-A0AA36NH22-F1
#
_entry.id   AF-A0AA36NH22-F1
#
_cell.length_a   1.000
_cell.length_b   1.000
_cell.length_c   1.000
_cell.angle_alpha   90.00
_cell.angle_beta   90.00
_cell.angle_gamma   90.00
#
_symmetry.space_group_name_H-M   'P 1'
#
loop_
_entity.id
_entity.type
_entity.pdbx_description
1 polymer ?
#
loop_
_entity_poly.entity_id
_entity_poly.type
_entity_poly.pdbx_seq_one_letter_code
_entity_poly.pdbx_strand_id
1 'polypeptide(L)'
;MDELLPNPDDCSKFEPNAFKKEKCKQCGRPWTEHKGVISEEHLQNFLKLKQKAQEDKDKKEAEAQQAIAAKKAAKKRASQDANDDWFLEDDKKAPAVLDYDSDDDVGFRMFGQDSLPAEMFGRKSETVREVKVVNLIDWGECDIADKEEAFGAGEATGSSVSTRAPPVEARPLEQPGDFSFQEPSKPAFQHGGHGNQDMLTEIQHLRQMLADANEEKAIQVAIVRDEVVEKQQQVAELTRQKNEMEAMLREARAKLDSCEDKEATVKVDQVEAACQAERLEAENHAEKVDKAEAEQLAARLAEAEAKLEAAQVQLAAMPAPAPAELPAVSSGDAPEALRAASELWELCSRTCRTLGLEGEASETAASTASDSLQAELQRCRERAATAASAAEQAAAERRQLTAKLEELERRPAASPQEAQAAKALRDVRLHAEQQLAWVLQRMSVSHNHQAELQKLGSVSA
;
A
#
# COMPACT_ATOMS: atom_id res chain seq x y z
N MET A 1 -0.71 19.97 0.21
CA MET A 1 -0.16 21.33 0.20
C MET A 1 -1.36 22.26 0.28
N ASP A 2 -1.53 23.03 1.35
CA ASP A 2 -2.62 24.01 1.38
C ASP A 2 -2.41 24.99 0.23
N GLU A 3 -3.46 25.22 -0.55
CA GLU A 3 -3.40 26.10 -1.70
C GLU A 3 -3.25 27.55 -1.20
N LEU A 4 -2.06 28.13 -1.37
CA LEU A 4 -1.81 29.52 -1.00
C LEU A 4 -2.69 30.42 -1.87
N LEU A 5 -3.51 31.25 -1.24
CA LEU A 5 -4.38 32.20 -1.89
C LEU A 5 -3.63 33.50 -2.18
N PRO A 6 -3.92 34.19 -3.31
CA PRO A 6 -3.32 35.47 -3.63
C PRO A 6 -3.67 36.54 -2.58
N ASN A 7 -2.70 37.43 -2.29
CA ASN A 7 -2.78 38.48 -1.27
C ASN A 7 -3.98 39.41 -1.50
N PRO A 8 -5.02 39.39 -0.63
CA PRO A 8 -6.25 40.14 -0.87
C PRO A 8 -6.16 41.64 -0.48
N ASP A 9 -5.17 42.04 0.32
CA ASP A 9 -5.10 43.40 0.90
C ASP A 9 -3.81 44.16 0.54
N ASP A 10 -3.05 43.73 -0.47
CA ASP A 10 -1.74 44.32 -0.84
C ASP A 10 -0.79 44.53 0.37
N CYS A 11 -0.84 43.59 1.32
CA CYS A 11 0.03 43.61 2.49
C CYS A 11 1.49 43.66 2.01
N SER A 12 2.27 44.66 2.44
CA SER A 12 3.58 44.98 1.85
C SER A 12 4.67 44.02 2.31
N LYS A 13 4.55 43.49 3.53
CA LYS A 13 5.48 42.52 4.10
C LYS A 13 4.75 41.64 5.12
N PHE A 14 4.92 40.33 5.01
CA PHE A 14 4.40 39.41 6.01
C PHE A 14 5.26 39.42 7.27
N GLU A 15 4.69 39.83 8.40
CA GLU A 15 5.28 39.67 9.74
C GLU A 15 4.48 38.66 10.56
N PRO A 16 5.08 37.54 11.01
CA PRO A 16 4.42 36.57 11.88
C PRO A 16 3.93 37.24 13.17
N ASN A 17 2.68 36.99 13.58
CA ASN A 17 2.19 37.44 14.87
C ASN A 17 2.67 36.50 15.98
N ALA A 18 3.41 37.04 16.96
CA ALA A 18 3.97 36.28 18.08
C ALA A 18 2.92 35.50 18.90
N PHE A 19 1.71 36.03 19.01
CA PHE A 19 0.62 35.40 19.78
C PHE A 19 -0.24 34.45 18.95
N LYS A 20 -0.30 34.67 17.64
CA LYS A 20 -1.12 33.89 16.71
C LYS A 20 -0.29 33.62 15.48
N LYS A 21 0.59 32.61 15.57
CA LYS A 21 1.54 32.26 14.51
C LYS A 21 0.86 32.10 13.14
N GLU A 22 -0.41 31.70 13.13
CA GLU A 22 -1.17 31.54 11.89
C GLU A 22 -1.66 32.85 11.23
N LYS A 23 -1.54 34.01 11.88
CA LYS A 23 -2.08 35.28 11.39
C LYS A 23 -0.97 36.29 11.12
N CYS A 24 -1.11 37.05 10.05
CA CYS A 24 -0.27 38.20 9.77
C CYS A 24 -0.50 39.28 10.83
N LYS A 25 0.59 39.89 11.32
CA LYS A 25 0.53 40.96 12.33
C LYS A 25 -0.13 42.25 11.80
N GLN A 26 -0.01 42.54 10.51
CA GLN A 26 -0.47 43.80 9.92
C GLN A 26 -1.96 43.78 9.55
N CYS A 27 -2.44 42.72 8.88
CA CYS A 27 -3.84 42.64 8.42
C CYS A 27 -4.70 41.66 9.24
N GLY A 28 -4.11 40.82 10.11
CA GLY A 28 -4.83 39.84 10.93
C GLY A 28 -5.39 38.63 10.17
N ARG A 29 -5.19 38.56 8.85
CA ARG A 29 -5.58 37.42 8.00
C ARG A 29 -4.62 36.25 8.14
N PRO A 30 -5.05 35.02 7.81
CA PRO A 30 -4.18 33.84 7.87
C PRO A 30 -3.00 33.96 6.90
N TRP A 31 -1.86 33.37 7.27
CA TRP A 31 -0.65 33.39 6.43
C TRP A 31 -0.86 32.72 5.06
N THR A 32 -1.80 31.77 4.97
CA THR A 32 -2.16 31.10 3.71
C THR A 32 -2.70 32.04 2.64
N GLU A 33 -3.20 33.23 3.03
CA GLU A 33 -3.69 34.27 2.11
C GLU A 33 -2.59 35.21 1.61
N HIS A 34 -1.32 35.05 1.98
CA HIS A 34 -0.25 35.99 1.66
C HIS A 34 0.73 35.46 0.59
N LYS A 35 0.22 34.77 -0.43
CA LYS A 35 1.07 34.21 -1.49
C LYS A 35 1.95 35.29 -2.13
N GLY A 36 3.26 35.05 -2.17
CA GLY A 36 4.26 35.91 -2.82
C GLY A 36 4.89 36.99 -1.92
N VAL A 37 4.33 37.28 -0.75
CA VAL A 37 4.88 38.28 0.19
C VAL A 37 5.57 37.64 1.40
N ILE A 38 5.30 36.36 1.66
CA ILE A 38 5.98 35.60 2.70
C ILE A 38 7.38 35.22 2.20
N SER A 39 8.41 35.50 2.99
CA SER A 39 9.76 35.00 2.68
C SER A 39 9.80 33.47 2.73
N GLU A 40 10.56 32.87 1.83
CA GLU A 40 10.69 31.41 1.72
C GLU A 40 11.09 30.76 3.06
N GLU A 41 11.96 31.43 3.83
CA GLU A 41 12.39 30.95 5.15
C GLU A 41 11.24 30.88 6.16
N HIS A 42 10.32 31.85 6.14
CA HIS A 42 9.12 31.79 6.99
C HIS A 42 8.17 30.68 6.52
N LEU A 43 7.99 30.51 5.20
CA LEU A 43 7.19 29.40 4.65
C LEU A 43 7.73 28.05 5.12
N GLN A 44 9.05 27.82 5.03
CA GLN A 44 9.67 26.58 5.48
C GLN A 44 9.47 26.37 6.99
N ASN A 45 9.62 27.41 7.80
CA ASN A 45 9.37 27.31 9.24
C ASN A 45 7.91 26.97 9.57
N PHE A 46 6.94 27.54 8.83
CA PHE A 46 5.53 27.18 8.99
C PHE A 46 5.23 25.75 8.56
N LEU A 47 5.81 25.30 7.45
CA LEU A 47 5.66 23.92 6.98
C LEU A 47 6.25 22.93 7.99
N LYS A 48 7.44 23.20 8.54
CA LYS A 48 8.04 22.39 9.60
C LYS A 48 7.21 22.36 10.88
N LEU A 49 6.69 23.51 11.32
CA LEU A 49 5.82 23.57 12.50
C LEU A 49 4.50 22.82 12.28
N LYS A 50 3.91 22.94 11.09
CA LYS A 50 2.69 22.22 10.73
C LYS A 50 2.93 20.71 10.65
N GLN A 51 4.05 20.30 10.05
CA GLN A 51 4.46 18.90 10.00
C GLN A 51 4.68 18.34 11.40
N LYS A 52 5.43 19.03 12.27
CA LYS A 52 5.64 18.63 13.67
C LYS A 52 4.31 18.54 14.44
N ALA A 53 3.41 19.51 14.27
CA ALA A 53 2.10 19.49 14.92
C ALA A 53 1.22 18.31 14.43
N GLN A 54 1.35 17.93 13.16
CA GLN A 54 0.66 16.78 12.60
C GLN A 54 1.27 15.46 13.12
N GLU A 55 2.59 15.35 13.15
CA GLU A 55 3.31 14.20 13.74
C GLU A 55 2.98 14.02 15.23
N ASP A 56 2.93 15.10 16.02
CA ASP A 56 2.53 15.06 17.43
C ASP A 56 1.07 14.64 17.60
N LYS A 57 0.18 15.05 16.68
CA LYS A 57 -1.23 14.65 16.69
C LYS A 57 -1.38 13.16 16.34
N ASP A 58 -0.67 12.69 15.32
CA ASP A 58 -0.69 11.30 14.88
C ASP A 58 -0.07 10.38 15.94
N LYS A 59 1.00 10.83 16.62
CA LYS A 59 1.59 10.14 17.77
C LYS A 59 0.60 10.01 18.92
N LYS A 60 -0.13 11.08 19.28
CA LYS A 60 -1.16 11.04 20.32
C LYS A 60 -2.34 10.14 19.93
N GLU A 61 -2.76 10.14 18.67
CA GLU A 61 -3.81 9.23 18.17
C GLU A 61 -3.35 7.76 18.24
N ALA A 62 -2.09 7.48 17.88
CA ALA A 62 -1.51 6.14 17.97
C ALA A 62 -1.40 5.64 19.42
N GLU A 63 -0.92 6.47 20.34
CA GLU A 63 -0.86 6.14 21.78
C GLU A 63 -2.26 5.89 22.37
N ALA A 64 -3.25 6.70 21.99
CA ALA A 64 -4.64 6.50 22.40
C ALA A 64 -5.24 5.19 21.84
N GLN A 65 -4.95 4.85 20.59
CA GLN A 65 -5.39 3.60 19.97
C GLN A 65 -4.73 2.38 20.63
N GLN A 66 -3.43 2.45 20.93
CA GLN A 66 -2.72 1.41 21.67
C GLN A 66 -3.29 1.24 23.09
N ALA A 67 -3.61 2.32 23.79
CA ALA A 67 -4.24 2.25 25.10
C ALA A 67 -5.63 1.61 25.06
N ILE A 68 -6.43 1.90 24.02
CA ILE A 68 -7.74 1.25 23.81
C ILE A 68 -7.57 -0.23 23.48
N ALA A 69 -6.61 -0.60 22.63
CA ALA A 69 -6.30 -1.98 22.29
C ALA A 69 -5.83 -2.77 23.52
N ALA A 70 -4.93 -2.20 24.33
CA ALA A 70 -4.47 -2.79 25.58
C ALA A 70 -5.62 -2.99 26.58
N LYS A 71 -6.52 -2.00 26.72
CA LYS A 71 -7.72 -2.14 27.57
C LYS A 71 -8.68 -3.23 27.05
N LYS A 72 -8.85 -3.36 25.73
CA LYS A 72 -9.67 -4.42 25.14
C LYS A 72 -9.02 -5.80 25.34
N ALA A 73 -7.71 -5.91 25.18
CA ALA A 73 -6.96 -7.15 25.42
C ALA A 73 -7.03 -7.56 26.89
N ALA A 74 -6.83 -6.62 27.82
CA ALA A 74 -6.99 -6.86 29.26
C ALA A 74 -8.43 -7.25 29.62
N LYS A 75 -9.44 -6.59 29.05
CA LYS A 75 -10.85 -6.95 29.28
C LYS A 75 -11.17 -8.33 28.71
N LYS A 76 -10.66 -8.68 27.52
CA LYS A 76 -10.83 -10.01 26.91
C LYS A 76 -10.18 -11.09 27.79
N ARG A 77 -8.97 -10.83 28.31
CA ARG A 77 -8.27 -11.73 29.23
C ARG A 77 -8.99 -11.88 30.57
N ALA A 78 -9.62 -10.81 31.07
CA ALA A 78 -10.41 -10.86 32.29
C ALA A 78 -11.80 -11.50 32.10
N SER A 79 -12.36 -11.48 30.89
CA SER A 79 -13.65 -12.11 30.57
C SER A 79 -13.55 -13.54 30.05
N GLN A 80 -12.35 -14.00 29.67
CA GLN A 80 -12.09 -15.43 29.55
C GLN A 80 -12.01 -15.96 30.98
N ASP A 81 -13.08 -16.64 31.41
CA ASP A 81 -13.11 -17.33 32.69
C ASP A 81 -11.89 -18.24 32.80
N ALA A 82 -11.18 -18.17 33.93
CA ALA A 82 -10.06 -19.04 34.27
C ALA A 82 -10.42 -20.54 34.30
N ASN A 83 -11.70 -20.87 34.10
CA ASN A 83 -12.21 -22.23 34.02
C ASN A 83 -12.15 -22.85 32.60
N ASP A 84 -11.96 -22.06 31.54
CA ASP A 84 -11.84 -22.57 30.16
C ASP A 84 -10.38 -22.78 29.70
N ASP A 85 -9.40 -22.19 30.40
CA ASP A 85 -7.97 -22.34 30.07
C ASP A 85 -7.41 -23.69 30.57
N TRP A 86 -8.09 -24.34 31.52
CA TRP A 86 -7.75 -25.68 32.00
C TRP A 86 -8.19 -26.81 31.06
N PHE A 87 -9.13 -26.54 30.14
CA PHE A 87 -9.70 -27.57 29.27
C PHE A 87 -9.02 -27.67 27.89
N LEU A 88 -8.17 -26.71 27.52
CA LEU A 88 -7.53 -26.66 26.18
C LEU A 88 -6.03 -27.00 26.18
N GLU A 89 -5.38 -27.18 27.33
CA GLU A 89 -3.96 -27.57 27.39
C GLU A 89 -3.71 -29.10 27.41
N ASP A 90 -4.72 -29.95 27.59
CA ASP A 90 -4.48 -31.37 27.94
C ASP A 90 -4.38 -32.37 26.76
N ASP A 91 -4.57 -31.95 25.50
CA ASP A 91 -4.63 -32.90 24.36
C ASP A 91 -3.31 -33.06 23.57
N LYS A 92 -2.17 -32.53 24.03
CA LYS A 92 -0.89 -32.63 23.26
C LYS A 92 0.35 -33.15 23.99
N LYS A 93 0.23 -33.69 25.21
CA LYS A 93 1.41 -34.32 25.85
C LYS A 93 1.07 -35.63 26.56
N ALA A 94 1.19 -36.72 25.81
CA ALA A 94 1.35 -38.05 26.37
C ALA A 94 2.62 -38.13 27.26
N PRO A 95 2.66 -39.05 28.24
CA PRO A 95 3.31 -38.81 29.52
C PRO A 95 4.72 -39.42 29.61
N ALA A 96 5.59 -38.76 30.35
CA ALA A 96 6.75 -39.39 30.97
C ALA A 96 6.88 -38.83 32.39
N VAL A 97 6.34 -39.59 33.33
CA VAL A 97 6.92 -39.94 34.65
C VAL A 97 7.82 -38.86 35.27
N LEU A 98 7.35 -38.26 36.36
CA LEU A 98 8.16 -38.10 37.58
C LEU A 98 7.30 -37.61 38.76
N ASP A 99 7.17 -38.49 39.75
CA ASP A 99 6.83 -38.20 41.15
C ASP A 99 7.67 -37.03 41.66
N TYR A 100 7.03 -36.00 42.22
CA TYR A 100 7.59 -35.27 43.36
C TYR A 100 6.45 -34.84 44.30
N ASP A 101 6.39 -35.61 45.37
CA ASP A 101 5.82 -35.33 46.68
C ASP A 101 6.35 -33.97 47.19
N SER A 102 5.47 -32.99 47.40
CA SER A 102 5.82 -31.74 48.08
C SER A 102 4.61 -31.20 48.85
N ASP A 103 4.44 -31.77 50.04
CA ASP A 103 3.80 -31.15 51.20
C ASP A 103 4.32 -29.72 51.40
N ASP A 104 3.48 -28.72 51.15
CA ASP A 104 3.62 -27.38 51.76
C ASP A 104 2.23 -26.81 52.07
N ASP A 105 1.63 -27.41 53.10
CA ASP A 105 0.48 -26.94 53.86
C ASP A 105 0.83 -25.67 54.67
N VAL A 106 0.97 -24.53 53.97
CA VAL A 106 0.91 -23.19 54.60
C VAL A 106 -0.06 -22.32 53.83
N GLY A 107 -1.35 -22.57 54.09
CA GLY A 107 -2.47 -21.85 53.51
C GLY A 107 -2.35 -20.32 53.68
N PHE A 108 -2.22 -19.63 52.54
CA PHE A 108 -2.53 -18.21 52.44
C PHE A 108 -4.04 -18.04 52.64
N ARG A 109 -4.45 -17.62 53.85
CA ARG A 109 -5.81 -17.16 54.12
C ARG A 109 -6.08 -15.89 53.32
N MET A 110 -6.79 -16.03 52.21
CA MET A 110 -7.41 -14.88 51.54
C MET A 110 -8.44 -14.27 52.49
N PHE A 111 -8.16 -13.04 52.95
CA PHE A 111 -9.18 -12.22 53.61
C PHE A 111 -10.24 -11.87 52.58
N GLY A 112 -11.37 -12.57 52.62
CA GLY A 112 -12.56 -12.20 51.87
C GLY A 112 -13.07 -10.82 52.28
N GLN A 113 -13.79 -10.17 51.38
CA GLN A 113 -14.33 -8.81 51.51
C GLN A 113 -15.16 -8.58 52.78
N ASP A 114 -15.62 -9.66 53.43
CA ASP A 114 -16.39 -9.65 54.67
C ASP A 114 -15.52 -9.50 55.94
N SER A 115 -14.18 -9.52 55.80
CA SER A 115 -13.22 -9.46 56.92
C SER A 115 -12.84 -8.03 57.34
N LEU A 116 -13.35 -7.01 56.65
CA LEU A 116 -13.08 -5.61 56.96
C LEU A 116 -14.27 -5.03 57.75
N PRO A 117 -14.08 -4.53 58.99
CA PRO A 117 -15.15 -3.95 59.77
C PRO A 117 -15.75 -2.74 59.03
N ALA A 118 -17.05 -2.82 58.75
CA ALA A 118 -17.81 -1.85 57.96
C ALA A 118 -17.99 -0.45 58.61
N GLU A 119 -17.39 -0.19 59.78
CA GLU A 119 -17.68 1.01 60.59
C GLU A 119 -16.79 2.24 60.30
N MET A 120 -15.81 2.18 59.39
CA MET A 120 -14.94 3.35 59.12
C MET A 120 -15.30 4.20 57.89
N PHE A 121 -16.29 3.83 57.08
CA PHE A 121 -16.68 4.63 55.90
C PHE A 121 -18.00 5.38 56.06
N GLY A 122 -18.16 6.05 57.21
CA GLY A 122 -19.15 7.12 57.36
C GLY A 122 -18.72 8.38 56.60
N ARG A 123 -18.93 8.43 55.28
CA ARG A 123 -18.78 9.69 54.52
C ARG A 123 -20.12 10.44 54.46
N LYS A 124 -20.15 11.53 55.22
CA LYS A 124 -21.11 12.64 55.04
C LYS A 124 -21.04 13.10 53.60
N SER A 125 -22.20 13.25 52.96
CA SER A 125 -22.35 13.82 51.62
C SER A 125 -22.01 15.31 51.65
N GLU A 126 -20.73 15.62 51.48
CA GLU A 126 -20.23 16.99 51.32
C GLU A 126 -20.28 17.35 49.83
N THR A 127 -20.91 18.48 49.53
CA THR A 127 -21.16 18.98 48.18
C THR A 127 -19.88 19.03 47.35
N VAL A 128 -19.91 18.31 46.22
CA VAL A 128 -18.83 18.25 45.22
C VAL A 128 -18.45 19.66 44.77
N ARG A 129 -17.33 20.16 45.27
CA ARG A 129 -16.60 21.25 44.61
C ARG A 129 -15.73 20.59 43.55
N GLU A 130 -15.89 20.99 42.30
CA GLU A 130 -15.01 20.57 41.20
C GLU A 130 -13.55 20.83 41.58
N VAL A 131 -12.79 19.74 41.71
CA VAL A 131 -11.35 19.80 41.91
C VAL A 131 -10.74 20.30 40.60
N LYS A 132 -10.43 21.59 40.56
CA LYS A 132 -9.72 22.20 39.44
C LYS A 132 -8.26 21.78 39.54
N VAL A 133 -7.90 20.74 38.80
CA VAL A 133 -6.50 20.32 38.64
C VAL A 133 -5.81 21.37 37.78
N VAL A 134 -5.19 22.36 38.43
CA VAL A 134 -4.33 23.35 37.78
C VAL A 134 -2.95 22.70 37.68
N ASN A 135 -2.52 22.42 36.45
CA ASN A 135 -1.20 21.86 36.19
C ASN A 135 -0.15 22.94 36.47
N LEU A 136 0.52 22.86 37.62
CA LEU A 136 1.51 23.83 38.09
C LEU A 136 2.93 23.55 37.56
N ILE A 137 3.09 22.51 36.75
CA ILE A 137 4.38 22.20 36.14
C ILE A 137 4.45 22.97 34.82
N ASP A 138 5.20 24.07 34.84
CA ASP A 138 5.58 24.81 33.65
C ASP A 138 6.72 24.08 32.95
N TRP A 139 6.38 23.28 31.93
CA TRP A 139 7.35 22.52 31.14
C TRP A 139 8.17 23.42 30.19
N GLY A 140 7.89 24.74 30.13
CA GLY A 140 8.62 25.69 29.30
C GLY A 140 10.08 25.91 29.72
N GLU A 141 10.45 25.57 30.96
CA GLU A 141 11.84 25.67 31.44
C GLU A 141 12.69 24.43 31.14
N CYS A 142 12.07 23.32 30.70
CA CYS A 142 12.80 22.09 30.32
C CYS A 142 13.09 21.99 28.82
N ASP A 143 12.65 22.95 28.01
CA ASP A 143 13.05 23.10 26.61
C ASP A 143 14.43 23.80 26.54
N ILE A 144 15.46 23.12 27.08
CA ILE A 144 16.85 23.51 26.82
C ILE A 144 17.05 23.24 25.33
N ALA A 145 16.96 24.29 24.52
CA ALA A 145 17.32 24.22 23.11
C ALA A 145 18.72 23.59 23.04
N ASP A 146 18.82 22.43 22.36
CA ASP A 146 20.07 21.82 21.94
C ASP A 146 20.81 22.86 21.10
N LYS A 147 21.57 23.68 21.80
CA LYS A 147 22.40 24.71 21.25
C LYS A 147 23.59 23.95 20.70
N GLU A 148 23.48 23.57 19.42
CA GLU A 148 24.58 23.07 18.62
C GLU A 148 25.73 24.07 18.71
N GLU A 149 26.59 23.87 19.70
CA GLU A 149 27.90 24.48 19.71
C GLU A 149 28.66 23.88 18.54
N ALA A 150 28.75 24.70 17.50
CA ALA A 150 29.65 24.54 16.36
C ALA A 150 31.09 24.36 16.87
N PHE A 151 31.45 23.13 17.23
CA PHE A 151 32.83 22.72 17.34
C PHE A 151 33.35 22.39 15.94
N GLY A 152 34.15 23.35 15.45
CA GLY A 152 35.27 23.25 14.53
C GLY A 152 35.37 22.04 13.61
N ALA A 153 35.40 22.36 12.32
CA ALA A 153 35.95 21.56 11.23
C ALA A 153 37.14 20.66 11.65
N GLY A 154 36.86 19.36 11.67
CA GLY A 154 37.84 18.29 11.75
C GLY A 154 37.54 17.27 10.67
N GLU A 155 38.23 17.43 9.56
CA GLU A 155 38.33 16.52 8.41
C GLU A 155 38.56 15.07 8.86
N ALA A 156 37.61 14.17 8.58
CA ALA A 156 37.88 12.73 8.52
C ALA A 156 36.80 11.98 7.72
N THR A 157 37.29 11.35 6.67
CA THR A 157 36.71 10.29 5.86
C THR A 157 36.46 9.01 6.67
N GLY A 158 35.49 8.18 6.22
CA GLY A 158 35.32 6.78 6.66
C GLY A 158 33.87 6.47 7.02
N SER A 159 33.04 5.96 6.11
CA SER A 159 33.07 4.62 5.52
C SER A 159 33.06 3.48 6.56
N SER A 160 31.90 2.83 6.61
CA SER A 160 31.60 1.56 7.25
C SER A 160 32.68 0.50 7.06
N VAL A 161 33.23 -0.04 8.14
CA VAL A 161 33.55 -1.47 8.28
C VAL A 161 33.42 -1.87 9.74
N SER A 162 32.47 -2.79 9.95
CA SER A 162 32.35 -3.63 11.14
C SER A 162 33.66 -4.38 11.39
N THR A 163 34.36 -4.04 12.48
CA THR A 163 35.43 -4.89 13.01
C THR A 163 35.20 -5.12 14.50
N ARG A 164 34.79 -6.35 14.79
CA ARG A 164 34.73 -6.98 16.11
C ARG A 164 36.11 -6.82 16.79
N ALA A 165 36.20 -5.94 17.79
CA ALA A 165 37.40 -5.80 18.60
C ALA A 165 37.58 -7.03 19.52
N PRO A 166 38.80 -7.58 19.66
CA PRO A 166 39.08 -8.63 20.64
C PRO A 166 39.10 -8.06 22.08
N PRO A 167 38.93 -8.91 23.10
CA PRO A 167 38.95 -8.48 24.50
C PRO A 167 40.34 -7.93 24.84
N VAL A 168 40.37 -6.71 25.38
CA VAL A 168 41.56 -6.10 25.95
C VAL A 168 41.97 -6.94 27.16
N GLU A 169 42.99 -7.78 27.01
CA GLU A 169 43.74 -8.33 28.13
C GLU A 169 44.29 -7.16 28.95
N ALA A 170 43.87 -7.10 30.22
CA ALA A 170 44.46 -6.21 31.21
C ALA A 170 45.94 -6.57 31.37
N ARG A 171 46.80 -5.80 30.70
CA ARG A 171 48.25 -5.87 30.86
C ARG A 171 48.57 -5.38 32.28
N PRO A 172 49.17 -6.21 33.16
CA PRO A 172 49.62 -5.76 34.48
C PRO A 172 50.74 -4.75 34.27
N LEU A 173 50.49 -3.48 34.59
CA LEU A 173 51.54 -2.47 34.66
C LEU A 173 52.44 -2.82 35.85
N GLU A 174 53.65 -3.24 35.51
CA GLU A 174 54.78 -3.48 36.37
C GLU A 174 55.06 -2.27 37.28
N GLN A 175 55.14 -2.52 38.59
CA GLN A 175 56.07 -1.81 39.47
C GLN A 175 57.48 -2.41 39.26
N PRO A 176 58.60 -1.79 39.69
CA PRO A 176 58.87 -0.39 40.04
C PRO A 176 60.13 0.16 39.31
N GLY A 177 60.04 1.35 38.73
CA GLY A 177 61.22 2.11 38.30
C GLY A 177 61.73 2.96 39.46
N ASP A 178 62.83 2.52 40.07
CA ASP A 178 63.56 3.14 41.16
C ASP A 178 64.16 4.50 40.73
N PHE A 179 63.34 5.55 40.66
CA PHE A 179 63.79 6.92 40.45
C PHE A 179 64.19 7.51 41.80
N SER A 180 65.46 7.31 42.14
CA SER A 180 66.16 8.03 43.20
C SER A 180 66.23 9.52 42.85
N PHE A 181 65.20 10.27 43.26
CA PHE A 181 65.21 11.73 43.22
C PHE A 181 65.93 12.23 44.48
N GLN A 182 67.15 12.76 44.28
CA GLN A 182 67.93 13.40 45.35
C GLN A 182 67.14 14.58 45.93
N GLU A 183 66.87 14.46 47.22
CA GLU A 183 66.20 15.43 48.07
C GLU A 183 67.09 16.69 48.26
N PRO A 184 66.72 17.87 47.74
CA PRO A 184 67.40 19.11 48.09
C PRO A 184 67.06 19.51 49.53
N SER A 185 68.11 19.60 50.34
CA SER A 185 68.15 20.05 51.72
C SER A 185 67.24 21.27 52.00
N LYS A 186 66.23 21.03 52.85
CA LYS A 186 65.27 22.04 53.35
C LYS A 186 65.94 23.04 54.31
N PRO A 187 65.64 24.36 54.19
CA PRO A 187 65.78 25.29 55.30
C PRO A 187 64.70 25.05 56.36
N ALA A 188 65.09 25.11 57.63
CA ALA A 188 64.23 24.91 58.79
C ALA A 188 63.24 26.07 58.97
N PHE A 189 62.04 25.94 58.38
CA PHE A 189 60.88 26.74 58.79
C PHE A 189 60.11 25.97 59.87
N GLN A 190 60.33 26.36 61.13
CA GLN A 190 59.46 26.00 62.26
C GLN A 190 58.15 26.78 62.14
N HIS A 191 57.15 26.19 61.48
CA HIS A 191 55.74 26.59 61.62
C HIS A 191 54.97 25.41 62.24
N GLY A 192 54.18 25.73 63.26
CA GLY A 192 53.63 24.83 64.30
C GLY A 192 53.10 23.46 63.85
N GLY A 193 53.34 22.46 64.69
CA GLY A 193 53.00 21.04 64.52
C GLY A 193 51.50 20.68 64.54
N HIS A 194 50.62 21.56 64.05
CA HIS A 194 49.20 21.26 63.85
C HIS A 194 48.87 20.90 62.38
N GLY A 195 49.67 21.33 61.40
CA GLY A 195 49.35 21.10 59.98
C GLY A 195 49.42 19.65 59.50
N ASN A 196 50.19 18.76 60.15
CA ASN A 196 50.31 17.36 59.70
C ASN A 196 49.06 16.53 59.98
N GLN A 197 48.34 16.83 61.07
CA GLN A 197 47.11 16.10 61.39
C GLN A 197 45.97 16.54 60.46
N ASP A 198 45.86 17.83 60.20
CA ASP A 198 44.90 18.40 59.24
C ASP A 198 45.11 17.85 57.82
N MET A 199 46.36 17.70 57.39
CA MET A 199 46.67 17.10 56.09
C MET A 199 46.27 15.63 56.00
N LEU A 200 46.42 14.84 57.09
CA LEU A 200 45.99 13.44 57.09
C LEU A 200 44.47 13.30 57.06
N THR A 201 43.74 14.16 57.78
CA THR A 201 42.27 14.18 57.71
C THR A 201 41.77 14.60 56.34
N GLU A 202 42.42 15.58 55.70
CA GLU A 202 42.08 15.99 54.34
C GLU A 202 42.35 14.87 53.34
N ILE A 203 43.48 14.16 53.44
CA ILE A 203 43.77 13.00 52.59
C ILE A 203 42.70 11.91 52.76
N GLN A 204 42.25 11.65 54.00
CA GLN A 204 41.17 10.69 54.25
C GLN A 204 39.84 11.15 53.66
N HIS A 205 39.51 12.44 53.80
CA HIS A 205 38.32 13.04 53.22
C HIS A 205 38.33 12.98 51.68
N LEU A 206 39.43 13.36 51.03
CA LEU A 206 39.60 13.24 49.58
C LEU A 206 39.49 11.79 49.10
N ARG A 207 40.05 10.82 49.86
CA ARG A 207 39.89 9.39 49.55
C ARG A 207 38.45 8.93 49.66
N GLN A 208 37.70 9.39 50.67
CA GLN A 208 36.28 9.10 50.80
C GLN A 208 35.49 9.69 49.62
N MET A 209 35.71 10.96 49.28
CA MET A 209 35.04 11.58 48.12
C MET A 209 35.34 10.86 46.81
N LEU A 210 36.58 10.38 46.61
CA LEU A 210 36.94 9.58 45.43
C LEU A 210 36.26 8.20 45.44
N ALA A 211 36.10 7.58 46.61
CA ALA A 211 35.37 6.32 46.74
C ALA A 211 33.89 6.52 46.41
N ASP A 212 33.25 7.54 47.00
CA ASP A 212 31.84 7.88 46.77
C ASP A 212 31.59 8.22 45.29
N ALA A 213 32.47 9.01 44.66
CA ALA A 213 32.36 9.34 43.23
C ALA A 213 32.53 8.12 42.31
N ASN A 214 33.32 7.12 42.72
CA ASN A 214 33.44 5.87 41.97
C ASN A 214 32.21 4.98 42.15
N GLU A 215 31.63 4.94 43.35
CA GLU A 215 30.37 4.23 43.61
C GLU A 215 29.22 4.84 42.82
N GLU A 216 29.09 6.18 42.80
CA GLU A 216 28.07 6.87 42.02
C GLU A 216 28.20 6.55 40.52
N LYS A 217 29.43 6.59 39.97
CA LYS A 217 29.68 6.19 38.57
C LYS A 217 29.33 4.72 38.32
N ALA A 218 29.61 3.83 39.26
CA ALA A 218 29.26 2.42 39.14
C ALA A 218 27.73 2.23 39.08
N ILE A 219 26.99 2.97 39.91
CA ILE A 219 25.52 2.97 39.90
C ILE A 219 24.98 3.52 38.56
N GLN A 220 25.52 4.66 38.08
CA GLN A 220 25.10 5.22 36.78
C GLN A 220 25.34 4.24 35.62
N VAL A 221 26.50 3.57 35.61
CA VAL A 221 26.81 2.54 34.59
C VAL A 221 25.86 1.34 34.70
N ALA A 222 25.48 0.93 35.91
CA ALA A 222 24.49 -0.14 36.11
C ALA A 222 23.12 0.24 35.55
N ILE A 223 22.63 1.45 35.85
CA ILE A 223 21.35 1.97 35.32
C ILE A 223 21.36 1.99 33.79
N VAL A 224 22.40 2.54 33.17
CA VAL A 224 22.49 2.60 31.70
C VAL A 224 22.57 1.19 31.08
N ARG A 225 23.22 0.23 31.74
CA ARG A 225 23.24 -1.16 31.27
C ARG A 225 21.86 -1.80 31.31
N ASP A 226 21.12 -1.61 32.40
CA ASP A 226 19.75 -2.13 32.54
C ASP A 226 18.82 -1.50 31.49
N GLU A 227 18.89 -0.18 31.28
CA GLU A 227 18.15 0.51 30.22
C GLU A 227 18.48 -0.05 28.83
N VAL A 228 19.76 -0.26 28.52
CA VAL A 228 20.18 -0.85 27.24
C VAL A 228 19.62 -2.26 27.07
N VAL A 229 19.61 -3.08 28.12
CA VAL A 229 19.03 -4.44 28.09
C VAL A 229 17.52 -4.37 27.86
N GLU A 230 16.79 -3.49 28.54
CA GLU A 230 15.35 -3.30 28.33
C GLU A 230 15.04 -2.88 26.89
N LYS A 231 15.82 -1.93 26.35
CA LYS A 231 15.66 -1.49 24.95
C LYS A 231 15.98 -2.61 23.96
N GLN A 232 17.01 -3.42 24.22
CA GLN A 232 17.30 -4.61 23.40
C GLN A 232 16.15 -5.62 23.45
N GLN A 233 15.54 -5.86 24.60
CA GLN A 233 14.36 -6.72 24.73
C GLN A 233 13.16 -6.15 23.96
N GLN A 234 12.90 -4.84 24.04
CA GLN A 234 11.85 -4.17 23.28
C GLN A 234 12.05 -4.32 21.76
N VAL A 235 13.28 -4.14 21.28
CA VAL A 235 13.63 -4.32 19.86
C VAL A 235 13.43 -5.78 19.42
N ALA A 236 13.82 -6.74 20.25
CA ALA A 236 13.63 -8.16 19.96
C ALA A 236 12.13 -8.51 19.87
N GLU A 237 11.32 -8.00 20.78
CA GLU A 237 9.86 -8.21 20.78
C GLU A 237 9.18 -7.58 19.55
N LEU A 238 9.51 -6.34 19.21
CA LEU A 238 8.97 -5.70 18.01
C LEU A 238 9.39 -6.43 16.73
N THR A 239 10.61 -6.95 16.68
CA THR A 239 11.09 -7.78 15.57
C THR A 239 10.30 -9.08 15.47
N ARG A 240 10.00 -9.72 16.60
CA ARG A 240 9.15 -10.92 16.66
C ARG A 240 7.75 -10.64 16.13
N GLN A 241 7.11 -9.57 16.61
CA GLN A 241 5.78 -9.16 16.16
C GLN A 241 5.73 -8.82 14.67
N LYS A 242 6.76 -8.12 14.15
CA LYS A 242 6.87 -7.84 12.72
C LYS A 242 6.92 -9.14 11.90
N ASN A 243 7.75 -10.10 12.30
CA ASN A 243 7.88 -11.37 11.59
C ASN A 243 6.59 -12.19 11.62
N GLU A 244 5.84 -12.16 12.73
CA GLU A 244 4.54 -12.81 12.86
C GLU A 244 3.49 -12.18 11.93
N MET A 245 3.42 -10.85 11.90
CA MET A 245 2.52 -10.13 11.00
C MET A 245 2.89 -10.34 9.52
N GLU A 246 4.18 -10.38 9.18
CA GLU A 246 4.64 -10.71 7.84
C GLU A 246 4.29 -12.16 7.44
N ALA A 247 4.38 -13.10 8.39
CA ALA A 247 3.95 -14.48 8.16
C ALA A 247 2.44 -14.57 7.91
N MET A 248 1.63 -13.85 8.70
CA MET A 248 0.18 -13.77 8.51
C MET A 248 -0.20 -13.14 7.16
N LEU A 249 0.49 -12.08 6.75
CA LEU A 249 0.29 -11.46 5.43
C LEU A 249 0.67 -12.41 4.29
N ARG A 250 1.76 -13.18 4.44
CA ARG A 250 2.17 -14.18 3.46
C ARG A 250 1.13 -15.29 3.33
N GLU A 251 0.59 -15.77 4.44
CA GLU A 251 -0.48 -16.77 4.45
C GLU A 251 -1.77 -16.24 3.81
N ALA A 252 -2.17 -15.01 4.15
CA ALA A 252 -3.34 -14.38 3.56
C ALA A 252 -3.21 -14.21 2.03
N ARG A 253 -2.02 -13.81 1.54
CA ARG A 253 -1.73 -13.74 0.10
C ARG A 253 -1.81 -15.12 -0.56
N ALA A 254 -1.20 -16.14 0.02
CA ALA A 254 -1.30 -17.50 -0.50
C ALA A 254 -2.74 -18.03 -0.57
N LYS A 255 -3.60 -17.63 0.37
CA LYS A 255 -5.04 -17.95 0.33
C LYS A 255 -5.77 -17.20 -0.79
N LEU A 256 -5.42 -15.93 -1.05
CA LEU A 256 -5.99 -15.18 -2.18
C LEU A 256 -5.58 -15.81 -3.51
N ASP A 257 -4.30 -16.11 -3.69
CA ASP A 257 -3.78 -16.78 -4.90
C ASP A 257 -4.52 -18.12 -5.12
N SER A 258 -4.70 -18.92 -4.06
CA SER A 258 -5.47 -20.17 -4.14
C SER A 258 -6.96 -19.97 -4.47
N CYS A 259 -7.57 -18.86 -4.05
CA CYS A 259 -8.94 -18.53 -4.41
C CYS A 259 -9.04 -18.07 -5.87
N GLU A 260 -8.07 -17.28 -6.36
CA GLU A 260 -7.99 -16.86 -7.76
C GLU A 260 -7.82 -18.07 -8.69
N ASP A 261 -6.96 -19.03 -8.33
CA ASP A 261 -6.81 -20.28 -9.08
C ASP A 261 -8.12 -21.07 -9.14
N LYS A 262 -8.84 -21.17 -8.01
CA LYS A 262 -10.15 -21.84 -7.95
C LYS A 262 -11.18 -21.10 -8.81
N GLU A 263 -11.23 -19.77 -8.75
CA GLU A 263 -12.12 -18.97 -9.59
C GLU A 263 -11.79 -19.15 -11.08
N ALA A 264 -10.52 -19.20 -11.45
CA ALA A 264 -10.08 -19.48 -12.81
C ALA A 264 -10.54 -20.87 -13.27
N THR A 265 -10.39 -21.92 -12.44
CA THR A 265 -10.88 -23.26 -12.78
C THR A 265 -12.39 -23.29 -12.98
N VAL A 266 -13.16 -22.63 -12.09
CA VAL A 266 -14.63 -22.56 -12.21
C VAL A 266 -15.05 -21.82 -13.49
N LYS A 267 -14.34 -20.77 -13.90
CA LYS A 267 -14.62 -20.07 -15.17
C LYS A 267 -14.33 -20.95 -16.39
N VAL A 268 -13.24 -21.72 -16.36
CA VAL A 268 -12.92 -22.68 -17.43
C VAL A 268 -14.03 -23.74 -17.53
N ASP A 269 -14.43 -24.33 -16.40
CA ASP A 269 -15.51 -25.32 -16.36
C ASP A 269 -16.85 -24.73 -16.85
N GLN A 270 -17.16 -23.47 -16.51
CA GLN A 270 -18.36 -22.79 -16.99
C GLN A 270 -18.33 -22.54 -18.51
N VAL A 271 -17.19 -22.13 -19.06
CA VAL A 271 -17.03 -21.93 -20.50
C VAL A 271 -17.12 -23.26 -21.24
N GLU A 272 -16.52 -24.32 -20.70
CA GLU A 272 -16.62 -25.66 -21.26
C GLU A 272 -18.07 -26.17 -21.24
N ALA A 273 -18.78 -26.00 -20.12
CA ALA A 273 -20.20 -26.36 -20.02
C ALA A 273 -21.08 -25.55 -20.99
N ALA A 274 -20.82 -24.26 -21.17
CA ALA A 274 -21.53 -23.42 -22.14
C ALA A 274 -21.26 -23.87 -23.58
N CYS A 275 -20.02 -24.20 -23.92
CA CYS A 275 -19.64 -24.71 -25.24
C CYS A 275 -20.29 -26.09 -25.53
N GLN A 276 -20.34 -26.97 -24.52
CA GLN A 276 -21.04 -28.25 -24.64
C GLN A 276 -22.56 -28.06 -24.82
N ALA A 277 -23.17 -27.11 -24.11
CA ALA A 277 -24.59 -26.79 -24.27
C ALA A 277 -24.89 -26.26 -25.68
N GLU A 278 -24.09 -25.32 -26.19
CA GLU A 278 -24.22 -24.79 -27.55
C GLU A 278 -24.08 -25.90 -28.61
N ARG A 279 -23.14 -26.83 -28.41
CA ARG A 279 -22.98 -27.98 -29.30
C ARG A 279 -24.21 -28.89 -29.31
N LEU A 280 -24.78 -29.19 -28.14
CA LEU A 280 -26.01 -29.98 -28.05
C LEU A 280 -27.21 -29.26 -28.67
N GLU A 281 -27.30 -27.94 -28.54
CA GLU A 281 -28.33 -27.14 -29.21
C GLU A 281 -28.18 -27.17 -30.73
N ALA A 282 -26.95 -27.09 -31.25
CA ALA A 282 -26.66 -27.21 -32.67
C ALA A 282 -26.99 -28.61 -33.22
N GLU A 283 -26.65 -29.68 -32.49
CA GLU A 283 -27.00 -31.07 -32.84
C GLU A 283 -28.52 -31.27 -32.87
N ASN A 284 -29.24 -30.77 -31.87
CA ASN A 284 -30.71 -30.79 -31.84
C ASN A 284 -31.34 -29.97 -32.98
N HIS A 285 -30.71 -28.85 -33.38
CA HIS A 285 -31.19 -28.05 -34.51
C HIS A 285 -30.99 -28.78 -35.83
N ALA A 286 -29.83 -29.40 -36.04
CA ALA A 286 -29.55 -30.22 -37.22
C ALA A 286 -30.56 -31.37 -37.35
N GLU A 287 -30.84 -32.10 -36.27
CA GLU A 287 -31.83 -33.19 -36.28
C GLU A 287 -33.25 -32.69 -36.66
N LYS A 288 -33.63 -31.48 -36.20
CA LYS A 288 -34.92 -30.87 -36.57
C LYS A 288 -34.97 -30.50 -38.05
N VAL A 289 -33.87 -29.99 -38.61
CA VAL A 289 -33.76 -29.67 -40.04
C VAL A 289 -33.86 -30.95 -40.87
N ASP A 290 -33.08 -31.98 -40.53
CA ASP A 290 -33.10 -33.28 -41.22
C ASP A 290 -34.51 -33.90 -41.20
N LYS A 291 -35.20 -33.81 -40.06
CA LYS A 291 -36.59 -34.28 -39.94
C LYS A 291 -37.55 -33.48 -40.82
N ALA A 292 -37.42 -32.16 -40.85
CA ALA A 292 -38.27 -31.30 -41.69
C ALA A 292 -38.02 -31.55 -43.19
N GLU A 293 -36.78 -31.76 -43.60
CA GLU A 293 -36.42 -32.14 -44.97
C GLU A 293 -36.98 -33.51 -45.34
N ALA A 294 -36.89 -34.50 -44.45
CA ALA A 294 -37.48 -35.82 -44.66
C ALA A 294 -39.01 -35.75 -44.82
N GLU A 295 -39.69 -34.95 -44.01
CA GLU A 295 -41.14 -34.70 -44.13
C GLU A 295 -41.48 -33.99 -45.46
N GLN A 296 -40.68 -33.01 -45.88
CA GLN A 296 -40.86 -32.32 -47.16
C GLN A 296 -40.65 -33.25 -48.36
N LEU A 297 -39.62 -34.10 -48.32
CA LEU A 297 -39.36 -35.11 -49.36
C LEU A 297 -40.50 -36.14 -49.43
N ALA A 298 -41.00 -36.61 -48.29
CA ALA A 298 -42.15 -37.50 -48.24
C ALA A 298 -43.41 -36.85 -48.87
N ALA A 299 -43.67 -35.58 -48.59
CA ALA A 299 -44.78 -34.84 -49.19
C ALA A 299 -44.61 -34.68 -50.71
N ARG A 300 -43.39 -34.40 -51.20
CA ARG A 300 -43.10 -34.30 -52.64
C ARG A 300 -43.25 -35.63 -53.36
N LEU A 301 -42.86 -36.75 -52.72
CA LEU A 301 -43.07 -38.09 -53.27
C LEU A 301 -44.56 -38.41 -53.37
N ALA A 302 -45.34 -38.14 -52.32
CA ALA A 302 -46.79 -38.32 -52.35
C ALA A 302 -47.46 -37.46 -53.45
N GLU A 303 -47.02 -36.22 -53.65
CA GLU A 303 -47.51 -35.37 -54.73
C GLU A 303 -47.11 -35.91 -56.12
N ALA A 304 -45.88 -36.39 -56.27
CA ALA A 304 -45.40 -36.98 -57.53
C ALA A 304 -46.16 -38.28 -57.87
N GLU A 305 -46.43 -39.12 -56.88
CA GLU A 305 -47.27 -40.32 -57.02
C GLU A 305 -48.69 -39.96 -57.46
N ALA A 306 -49.32 -38.98 -56.80
CA ALA A 306 -50.66 -38.50 -57.19
C ALA A 306 -50.68 -37.92 -58.62
N LYS A 307 -49.62 -37.19 -59.02
CA LYS A 307 -49.46 -36.70 -60.40
C LYS A 307 -49.24 -37.82 -61.41
N LEU A 308 -48.48 -38.86 -61.05
CA LEU A 308 -48.25 -40.02 -61.90
C LEU A 308 -49.57 -40.78 -62.14
N GLU A 309 -50.37 -40.99 -61.08
CA GLU A 309 -51.70 -41.60 -61.20
C GLU A 309 -52.61 -40.75 -62.09
N ALA A 310 -52.66 -39.42 -61.87
CA ALA A 310 -53.44 -38.51 -62.72
C ALA A 310 -52.96 -38.51 -64.18
N ALA A 311 -51.64 -38.54 -64.40
CA ALA A 311 -51.04 -38.60 -65.73
C ALA A 311 -51.33 -39.94 -66.41
N GLN A 312 -51.31 -41.07 -65.70
CA GLN A 312 -51.74 -42.36 -66.26
C GLN A 312 -53.20 -42.34 -66.69
N VAL A 313 -54.08 -41.71 -65.91
CA VAL A 313 -55.49 -41.50 -66.29
C VAL A 313 -55.60 -40.60 -67.53
N GLN A 314 -54.81 -39.53 -67.63
CA GLN A 314 -54.78 -38.65 -68.80
C GLN A 314 -54.16 -39.30 -70.04
N LEU A 315 -53.10 -40.10 -69.90
CA LEU A 315 -52.45 -40.81 -71.00
C LEU A 315 -53.37 -41.88 -71.59
N ALA A 316 -54.22 -42.49 -70.76
CA ALA A 316 -55.30 -43.35 -71.21
C ALA A 316 -56.40 -42.57 -71.97
N ALA A 317 -56.48 -41.25 -71.82
CA ALA A 317 -57.52 -40.39 -72.39
C ALA A 317 -57.06 -39.50 -73.57
N MET A 318 -55.75 -39.33 -73.82
CA MET A 318 -55.25 -38.41 -74.86
C MET A 318 -54.89 -39.11 -76.20
N PRO A 319 -55.41 -38.60 -77.34
CA PRO A 319 -54.89 -38.89 -78.68
C PRO A 319 -53.69 -38.00 -79.05
N ALA A 320 -52.74 -38.56 -79.83
CA ALA A 320 -51.40 -38.02 -80.12
C ALA A 320 -51.36 -36.66 -80.86
N PRO A 321 -50.52 -35.68 -80.43
CA PRO A 321 -50.29 -34.43 -81.17
C PRO A 321 -48.83 -34.10 -81.55
N ALA A 322 -48.68 -33.18 -82.52
CA ALA A 322 -47.47 -32.73 -83.25
C ALA A 322 -46.81 -31.45 -82.66
N PRO A 323 -45.56 -31.06 -83.04
CA PRO A 323 -44.70 -30.11 -82.28
C PRO A 323 -44.57 -28.68 -82.86
N ALA A 324 -44.38 -27.65 -81.99
CA ALA A 324 -43.81 -26.31 -82.27
C ALA A 324 -43.50 -25.54 -80.95
N GLU A 325 -42.24 -25.23 -80.61
CA GLU A 325 -41.45 -23.97 -80.77
C GLU A 325 -41.63 -22.86 -79.68
N LEU A 326 -40.50 -22.39 -79.13
CA LEU A 326 -40.32 -21.40 -78.02
C LEU A 326 -39.50 -20.17 -78.50
N PRO A 327 -39.69 -18.96 -77.93
CA PRO A 327 -38.74 -17.85 -78.09
C PRO A 327 -38.13 -17.30 -76.77
N ALA A 328 -36.99 -16.62 -76.95
CA ALA A 328 -36.06 -16.08 -75.95
C ALA A 328 -36.35 -14.61 -75.55
N VAL A 329 -35.86 -14.19 -74.38
CA VAL A 329 -35.98 -12.83 -73.80
C VAL A 329 -34.61 -12.21 -73.50
N SER A 330 -34.49 -10.90 -73.77
CA SER A 330 -33.27 -10.08 -73.75
C SER A 330 -32.97 -9.42 -72.39
N SER A 331 -31.68 -9.16 -72.13
CA SER A 331 -31.13 -8.45 -70.96
C SER A 331 -30.74 -7.00 -71.30
N GLY A 332 -31.05 -6.06 -70.40
CA GLY A 332 -30.67 -4.64 -70.50
C GLY A 332 -30.03 -4.07 -69.23
N ASP A 333 -28.96 -3.31 -69.45
CA ASP A 333 -28.42 -2.11 -68.77
C ASP A 333 -28.06 -2.07 -67.27
N ALA A 334 -26.74 -1.89 -67.00
CA ALA A 334 -26.20 -1.18 -65.83
C ALA A 334 -24.76 -0.65 -66.10
N PRO A 335 -24.53 0.63 -66.49
CA PRO A 335 -23.18 1.12 -66.81
C PRO A 335 -22.51 2.06 -65.78
N GLU A 336 -23.13 2.45 -64.67
CA GLU A 336 -22.50 3.42 -63.75
C GLU A 336 -21.58 2.81 -62.68
N ALA A 337 -21.86 1.58 -62.22
CA ALA A 337 -21.01 0.88 -61.24
C ALA A 337 -19.65 0.45 -61.83
N LEU A 338 -19.62 0.15 -63.14
CA LEU A 338 -18.40 -0.25 -63.85
C LEU A 338 -17.41 0.91 -64.03
N ARG A 339 -17.90 2.16 -64.05
CA ARG A 339 -17.04 3.34 -64.25
C ARG A 339 -16.26 3.70 -62.98
N ALA A 340 -16.91 3.67 -61.81
CA ALA A 340 -16.25 3.87 -60.53
C ALA A 340 -15.20 2.78 -60.21
N ALA A 341 -15.45 1.54 -60.63
CA ALA A 341 -14.50 0.45 -60.50
C ALA A 341 -13.21 0.68 -61.33
N SER A 342 -13.34 1.30 -62.51
CA SER A 342 -12.19 1.57 -63.38
C SER A 342 -11.25 2.67 -62.84
N GLU A 343 -11.79 3.69 -62.18
CA GLU A 343 -11.00 4.81 -61.62
C GLU A 343 -10.21 4.38 -60.36
N LEU A 344 -10.80 3.52 -59.52
CA LEU A 344 -10.12 2.92 -58.36
C LEU A 344 -8.95 2.02 -58.77
N TRP A 345 -9.10 1.29 -59.88
CA TRP A 345 -8.05 0.41 -60.41
C TRP A 345 -6.84 1.18 -60.95
N GLU A 346 -7.04 2.33 -61.60
CA GLU A 346 -5.93 3.19 -62.07
C GLU A 346 -5.12 3.79 -60.90
N LEU A 347 -5.78 4.19 -59.81
CA LEU A 347 -5.12 4.77 -58.64
C LEU A 347 -4.27 3.71 -57.90
N CYS A 348 -4.81 2.51 -57.72
CA CYS A 348 -4.06 1.37 -57.16
C CYS A 348 -2.85 1.02 -58.02
N SER A 349 -3.03 0.98 -59.34
CA SER A 349 -1.95 0.69 -60.29
C SER A 349 -0.81 1.68 -60.18
N ARG A 350 -1.07 3.00 -60.13
CA ARG A 350 -0.01 4.02 -60.00
C ARG A 350 0.78 3.88 -58.69
N THR A 351 0.09 3.58 -57.60
CA THR A 351 0.72 3.41 -56.27
C THR A 351 1.65 2.20 -56.25
N CYS A 352 1.25 1.09 -56.89
CA CYS A 352 2.08 -0.10 -57.02
C CYS A 352 3.36 0.15 -57.83
N ARG A 353 3.30 0.96 -58.91
CA ARG A 353 4.51 1.32 -59.69
C ARG A 353 5.49 2.17 -58.87
N THR A 354 4.98 3.13 -58.09
CA THR A 354 5.85 3.98 -57.25
C THR A 354 6.60 3.22 -56.15
N LEU A 355 6.09 2.04 -55.75
CA LEU A 355 6.69 1.19 -54.73
C LEU A 355 7.71 0.18 -55.30
N GLY A 356 7.99 0.20 -56.62
CA GLY A 356 9.00 -0.66 -57.22
C GLY A 356 8.63 -2.15 -57.26
N LEU A 357 7.33 -2.47 -57.19
CA LEU A 357 6.82 -3.85 -57.25
C LEU A 357 6.67 -4.39 -58.68
N GLU A 358 7.21 -3.71 -59.69
CA GLU A 358 7.23 -4.17 -61.09
C GLU A 358 8.38 -5.16 -61.33
N GLY A 359 8.34 -6.31 -60.63
CA GLY A 359 8.93 -7.54 -61.15
C GLY A 359 7.82 -8.34 -61.81
N GLU A 360 8.06 -8.96 -62.96
CA GLU A 360 7.11 -9.76 -63.77
C GLU A 360 6.57 -11.04 -63.07
N ALA A 361 6.44 -11.01 -61.74
CA ALA A 361 5.68 -11.97 -60.97
C ALA A 361 4.20 -11.54 -60.98
N SER A 362 3.49 -12.03 -61.99
CA SER A 362 2.09 -12.47 -61.89
C SER A 362 1.10 -11.46 -61.26
N GLU A 363 0.29 -10.80 -62.09
CA GLU A 363 -0.82 -9.92 -61.66
C GLU A 363 -1.74 -10.55 -60.58
N THR A 364 -1.82 -11.88 -60.52
CA THR A 364 -2.57 -12.58 -59.46
C THR A 364 -1.89 -12.50 -58.08
N ALA A 365 -0.56 -12.48 -58.00
CA ALA A 365 0.17 -12.34 -56.74
C ALA A 365 0.02 -10.92 -56.17
N ALA A 366 0.06 -9.90 -57.02
CA ALA A 366 -0.14 -8.51 -56.61
C ALA A 366 -1.57 -8.25 -56.08
N SER A 367 -2.60 -8.84 -56.71
CA SER A 367 -3.99 -8.76 -56.21
C SER A 367 -4.13 -9.40 -54.84
N THR A 368 -3.63 -10.63 -54.67
CA THR A 368 -3.72 -11.33 -53.36
C THR A 368 -2.96 -10.61 -52.24
N ALA A 369 -1.82 -9.98 -52.55
CA ALA A 369 -1.06 -9.19 -51.58
C ALA A 369 -1.80 -7.90 -51.19
N SER A 370 -2.43 -7.21 -52.15
CA SER A 370 -3.24 -6.03 -51.90
C SER A 370 -4.48 -6.36 -51.05
N ASP A 371 -5.19 -7.44 -51.39
CA ASP A 371 -6.37 -7.90 -50.64
C ASP A 371 -5.98 -8.31 -49.21
N SER A 372 -4.83 -8.97 -49.04
CA SER A 372 -4.29 -9.32 -47.72
C SER A 372 -3.95 -8.08 -46.87
N LEU A 373 -3.28 -7.09 -47.45
CA LEU A 373 -2.93 -5.85 -46.75
C LEU A 373 -4.18 -5.05 -46.37
N GLN A 374 -5.17 -4.99 -47.25
CA GLN A 374 -6.46 -4.35 -46.97
C GLN A 374 -7.21 -5.06 -45.85
N ALA A 375 -7.21 -6.40 -45.83
CA ALA A 375 -7.79 -7.19 -44.75
C ALA A 375 -7.05 -6.98 -43.40
N GLU A 376 -5.73 -6.81 -43.41
CA GLU A 376 -4.97 -6.47 -42.20
C GLU A 376 -5.26 -5.05 -41.71
N LEU A 377 -5.30 -4.05 -42.60
CA LEU A 377 -5.68 -2.69 -42.24
C LEU A 377 -7.09 -2.63 -41.65
N GLN A 378 -8.02 -3.40 -42.21
CA GLN A 378 -9.38 -3.50 -41.69
C GLN A 378 -9.41 -4.14 -40.29
N ARG A 379 -8.67 -5.24 -40.08
CA ARG A 379 -8.51 -5.85 -38.75
C ARG A 379 -7.88 -4.88 -37.74
N CYS A 380 -6.90 -4.09 -38.14
CA CYS A 380 -6.31 -3.06 -37.29
C CYS A 380 -7.31 -1.95 -36.94
N ARG A 381 -8.15 -1.52 -37.87
CA ARG A 381 -9.23 -0.54 -37.62
C ARG A 381 -10.28 -1.10 -36.65
N GLU A 382 -10.69 -2.36 -36.81
CA GLU A 382 -11.62 -3.04 -35.91
C GLU A 382 -11.04 -3.18 -34.49
N ARG A 383 -9.75 -3.54 -34.37
CA ARG A 383 -9.04 -3.58 -33.08
C ARG A 383 -8.94 -2.19 -32.43
N ALA A 384 -8.67 -1.15 -33.22
CA ALA A 384 -8.64 0.22 -32.69
C ALA A 384 -10.04 0.69 -32.24
N ALA A 385 -11.09 0.37 -33.00
CA ALA A 385 -12.46 0.71 -32.66
C ALA A 385 -12.94 -0.01 -31.38
N THR A 386 -12.64 -1.31 -31.25
CA THR A 386 -12.95 -2.09 -30.04
C THR A 386 -12.18 -1.58 -28.82
N ALA A 387 -10.90 -1.25 -28.96
CA ALA A 387 -10.11 -0.65 -27.88
C ALA A 387 -10.64 0.73 -27.45
N ALA A 388 -11.06 1.58 -28.41
CA ALA A 388 -11.66 2.87 -28.11
C ALA A 388 -13.00 2.73 -27.36
N SER A 389 -13.86 1.81 -27.80
CA SER A 389 -15.13 1.52 -27.13
C SER A 389 -14.93 1.00 -25.70
N ALA A 390 -13.97 0.08 -25.49
CA ALA A 390 -13.62 -0.41 -24.16
C ALA A 390 -13.07 0.71 -23.26
N ALA A 391 -12.28 1.65 -23.80
CA ALA A 391 -11.78 2.80 -23.06
C ALA A 391 -12.91 3.76 -22.64
N GLU A 392 -13.90 3.98 -23.50
CA GLU A 392 -15.10 4.77 -23.19
C GLU A 392 -15.97 4.12 -22.10
N GLN A 393 -16.18 2.80 -22.18
CA GLN A 393 -16.90 2.03 -21.16
C GLN A 393 -16.19 2.12 -19.81
N ALA A 394 -14.88 1.89 -19.76
CA ALA A 394 -14.09 2.03 -18.54
C ALA A 394 -14.13 3.46 -17.98
N ALA A 395 -14.17 4.49 -18.84
CA ALA A 395 -14.33 5.87 -18.40
C ALA A 395 -15.72 6.15 -17.83
N ALA A 396 -16.78 5.57 -18.41
CA ALA A 396 -18.14 5.67 -17.91
C ALA A 396 -18.29 4.97 -16.55
N GLU A 397 -17.74 3.77 -16.38
CA GLU A 397 -17.72 3.04 -15.10
C GLU A 397 -16.98 3.81 -14.02
N ARG A 398 -15.81 4.38 -14.33
CA ARG A 398 -15.09 5.26 -13.41
C ARG A 398 -15.95 6.45 -12.96
N ARG A 399 -16.66 7.11 -13.88
CA ARG A 399 -17.59 8.21 -13.53
C ARG A 399 -18.72 7.74 -12.63
N GLN A 400 -19.31 6.57 -12.90
CA GLN A 400 -20.36 5.99 -12.05
C GLN A 400 -19.85 5.65 -10.65
N LEU A 401 -18.67 5.06 -10.53
CA LEU A 401 -18.04 4.76 -9.24
C LEU A 401 -17.72 6.03 -8.46
N THR A 402 -17.18 7.06 -9.12
CA THR A 402 -16.95 8.37 -8.48
C THR A 402 -18.26 8.98 -7.97
N ALA A 403 -19.33 8.94 -8.77
CA ALA A 403 -20.64 9.46 -8.35
C ALA A 403 -21.23 8.69 -7.15
N LYS A 404 -21.11 7.36 -7.15
CA LYS A 404 -21.52 6.51 -6.01
C LYS A 404 -20.70 6.80 -4.76
N LEU A 405 -19.40 7.05 -4.89
CA LEU A 405 -18.55 7.45 -3.77
C LEU A 405 -18.97 8.81 -3.21
N GLU A 406 -19.23 9.80 -4.04
CA GLU A 406 -19.74 11.11 -3.60
C GLU A 406 -21.11 10.99 -2.90
N GLU A 407 -21.97 10.10 -3.37
CA GLU A 407 -23.26 9.81 -2.72
C GLU A 407 -23.07 9.18 -1.33
N LEU A 408 -22.16 8.20 -1.22
CA LEU A 408 -21.80 7.59 0.07
C LEU A 408 -21.15 8.59 1.03
N GLU A 409 -20.35 9.54 0.52
CA GLU A 409 -19.75 10.59 1.33
C GLU A 409 -20.77 11.64 1.80
N ARG A 410 -21.80 11.94 0.99
CA ARG A 410 -22.89 12.84 1.41
C ARG A 410 -23.82 12.20 2.44
N ARG A 411 -23.92 10.87 2.44
CA ARG A 411 -24.78 10.16 3.38
C ARG A 411 -24.20 10.31 4.80
N PRO A 412 -24.92 10.95 5.73
CA PRO A 412 -24.44 11.09 7.10
C PRO A 412 -24.22 9.71 7.69
N ALA A 413 -23.04 9.47 8.27
CA ALA A 413 -22.70 8.19 8.88
C ALA A 413 -23.74 7.86 9.95
N ALA A 414 -24.44 6.72 9.80
CA ALA A 414 -25.49 6.33 10.73
C ALA A 414 -24.90 5.84 12.06
N SER A 415 -23.61 5.50 12.07
CA SER A 415 -22.88 5.12 13.28
C SER A 415 -21.44 5.66 13.30
N PRO A 416 -20.83 5.82 14.49
CA PRO A 416 -19.40 6.17 14.63
C PRO A 416 -18.46 5.17 13.96
N GLN A 417 -18.87 3.90 13.91
CA GLN A 417 -18.10 2.82 13.28
C GLN A 417 -18.10 2.95 11.75
N GLU A 418 -19.23 3.36 11.14
CA GLU A 418 -19.29 3.70 9.71
C GLU A 418 -18.43 4.92 9.39
N ALA A 419 -18.39 5.93 10.27
CA ALA A 419 -17.53 7.10 10.08
C ALA A 419 -16.04 6.72 10.10
N GLN A 420 -15.64 5.82 10.99
CA GLN A 420 -14.26 5.31 11.05
C GLN A 420 -13.91 4.44 9.84
N ALA A 421 -14.84 3.59 9.38
CA ALA A 421 -14.67 2.80 8.16
C ALA A 421 -14.53 3.71 6.91
N ALA A 422 -15.34 4.76 6.82
CA ALA A 422 -15.24 5.76 5.75
C ALA A 422 -13.92 6.57 5.80
N LYS A 423 -13.38 6.85 6.99
CA LYS A 423 -12.04 7.44 7.13
C LYS A 423 -10.97 6.46 6.61
N ALA A 424 -11.01 5.21 7.04
CA ALA A 424 -10.05 4.19 6.60
C ALA A 424 -10.07 3.96 5.07
N LEU A 425 -11.26 3.92 4.46
CA LEU A 425 -11.40 3.79 3.00
C LEU A 425 -10.83 5.00 2.24
N ARG A 426 -10.96 6.21 2.79
CA ARG A 426 -10.33 7.41 2.22
C ARG A 426 -8.82 7.35 2.28
N ASP A 427 -8.25 6.88 3.38
CA ASP A 427 -6.80 6.74 3.53
C ASP A 427 -6.23 5.68 2.57
N VAL A 428 -6.93 4.53 2.42
CA VAL A 428 -6.56 3.48 1.44
C VAL A 428 -6.61 4.03 0.01
N ARG A 429 -7.65 4.80 -0.34
CA ARG A 429 -7.77 5.44 -1.64
C ARG A 429 -6.62 6.42 -1.92
N LEU A 430 -6.33 7.32 -0.97
CA LEU A 430 -5.23 8.28 -1.11
C LEU A 430 -3.90 7.56 -1.30
N HIS A 431 -3.68 6.46 -0.57
CA HIS A 431 -2.46 5.66 -0.73
C HIS A 431 -2.38 5.00 -2.12
N ALA A 432 -3.49 4.45 -2.62
CA ALA A 432 -3.54 3.88 -3.96
C ALA A 432 -3.30 4.93 -5.07
N GLU A 433 -3.85 6.13 -4.92
CA GLU A 433 -3.61 7.26 -5.84
C GLU A 433 -2.13 7.69 -5.82
N GLN A 434 -1.49 7.73 -4.65
CA GLN A 434 -0.04 7.99 -4.54
C GLN A 434 0.81 6.90 -5.21
N GLN A 435 0.45 5.62 -5.04
CA GLN A 435 1.14 4.52 -5.69
C GLN A 435 1.00 4.59 -7.22
N LEU A 436 -0.20 4.86 -7.74
CA LEU A 436 -0.43 5.04 -9.17
C LEU A 436 0.36 6.24 -9.73
N ALA A 437 0.37 7.37 -9.02
CA ALA A 437 1.16 8.54 -9.40
C ALA A 437 2.66 8.21 -9.48
N TRP A 438 3.17 7.45 -8.50
CA TRP A 438 4.56 6.99 -8.50
C TRP A 438 4.88 6.05 -9.66
N VAL A 439 4.00 5.10 -9.99
CA VAL A 439 4.17 4.21 -11.16
C VAL A 439 4.17 5.01 -12.46
N LEU A 440 3.22 5.93 -12.64
CA LEU A 440 3.15 6.79 -13.82
C LEU A 440 4.39 7.67 -13.97
N GLN A 441 4.90 8.22 -12.87
CA GLN A 441 6.15 8.98 -12.86
C GLN A 441 7.35 8.10 -13.27
N ARG A 442 7.40 6.85 -12.82
CA ARG A 442 8.48 5.92 -13.18
C ARG A 442 8.41 5.48 -14.64
N MET A 443 7.20 5.31 -15.19
CA MET A 443 6.99 5.04 -16.60
C MET A 443 7.39 6.23 -17.48
N SER A 444 7.07 7.46 -17.08
CA SER A 444 7.45 8.66 -17.84
C SER A 444 8.96 8.90 -17.85
N VAL A 445 9.64 8.64 -16.73
CA VAL A 445 11.12 8.66 -16.67
C VAL A 445 11.74 7.63 -17.62
N SER A 446 11.15 6.44 -17.72
CA SER A 446 11.63 5.39 -18.63
C SER A 446 11.48 5.80 -20.10
N HIS A 447 10.36 6.45 -20.47
CA HIS A 447 10.16 6.99 -21.81
C HIS A 447 11.13 8.13 -22.14
N ASN A 448 11.40 9.03 -21.19
CA ASN A 448 12.37 10.11 -21.38
C ASN A 448 13.78 9.57 -21.59
N HIS A 449 14.18 8.56 -20.81
CA HIS A 449 15.49 7.91 -20.95
C HIS A 449 15.63 7.20 -22.30
N GLN A 450 14.57 6.53 -22.77
CA GLN A 450 14.56 5.88 -24.08
C GLN A 450 14.64 6.90 -25.23
N ALA A 451 13.95 8.05 -25.11
CA ALA A 451 14.04 9.14 -26.09
C ALA A 451 15.44 9.78 -26.11
N GLU A 452 16.12 9.86 -24.97
CA GLU A 452 17.49 10.38 -24.87
C GLU A 452 18.51 9.42 -25.50
N LEU A 453 18.36 8.11 -25.28
CA LEU A 453 19.17 7.08 -25.96
C LEU A 453 18.97 7.10 -27.49
N GLN A 454 17.74 7.32 -27.98
CA GLN A 454 17.48 7.47 -29.42
C GLN A 454 18.16 8.73 -30.01
N LYS A 455 18.17 9.84 -29.27
CA LYS A 455 18.90 11.05 -29.71
C LYS A 455 20.40 10.80 -29.79
N LEU A 456 20.99 10.15 -28.80
CA LEU A 456 22.43 9.82 -28.82
C LEU A 456 22.80 8.86 -29.95
N GLY A 457 21.93 7.89 -30.26
CA GLY A 457 22.13 6.98 -31.40
C GLY A 457 22.12 7.67 -32.77
N SER A 458 21.33 8.74 -32.93
CA SER A 458 21.24 9.50 -34.19
C SER A 458 22.43 10.44 -34.48
N VAL A 459 23.32 10.67 -33.52
CA VAL A 459 24.49 11.56 -33.68
C VAL A 459 25.76 10.79 -34.11
N SER A 460 25.72 9.45 -34.11
CA SER A 460 26.84 8.58 -34.50
C SER A 460 26.70 7.96 -35.90
N ALA A 461 25.71 8.35 -36.68
CA ALA A 461 25.56 8.02 -38.10
C ALA A 461 25.65 9.31 -38.93
#